data_AF-A0A1F8MQU0-F1
#
_entry.id   AF-A0A1F8MQU0-F1
#
_cell.length_a   1.000
_cell.length_b   1.000
_cell.length_c   1.000
_cell.angle_alpha   90.00
_cell.angle_beta   90.00
_cell.angle_gamma   90.00
#
_symmetry.space_group_name_H-M   'P 1'
#
loop_
_entity.id
_entity.type
_entity.pdbx_description
1 polymer ?
#
loop_
_entity_poly.entity_id
_entity_poly.type
_entity_poly.pdbx_seq_one_letter_code
_entity_poly.pdbx_strand_id
1 'polypeptide(L)'
;MKNSPELLNLMNIKEKFTDYLDLIKSLKHPMHQNDILEFMYRLKRDPLSSGPYPKVSLFETANRIFSDLVIFLGVKQLLTDPMVDNTRLPFTEYKVRFGVTAGHDLEADSGSVHLIGEAFHVASSLFTKKLADTEKKLQREKADYKLIIFNSDAAENRDNYLKKSAPSMFYLTVDVPKTLREIRDKVG
;
A
#
# COMPACT_ATOMS: atom_id res chain seq x y z
N MET A 1 14.37 2.64 -4.30
CA MET A 1 14.39 2.55 -2.81
C MET A 1 15.23 1.35 -2.40
N LYS A 2 15.95 1.41 -1.26
CA LYS A 2 16.60 0.21 -0.70
C LYS A 2 15.49 -0.73 -0.20
N ASN A 3 15.63 -2.04 -0.43
CA ASN A 3 14.72 -3.08 0.10
C ASN A 3 14.79 -3.22 1.65
N SER A 4 15.26 -2.19 2.34
CA SER A 4 15.37 -2.17 3.79
C SER A 4 14.05 -1.66 4.36
N PRO A 5 13.59 -2.24 5.48
CA PRO A 5 12.42 -1.71 6.16
C PRO A 5 12.61 -0.24 6.55
N GLU A 6 11.58 0.56 6.36
CA GLU A 6 11.54 1.95 6.84
C GLU A 6 10.65 2.03 8.07
N LEU A 7 11.05 2.83 9.06
CA LEU A 7 10.24 3.09 10.25
C LEU A 7 9.45 4.38 10.05
N LEU A 8 8.12 4.29 10.07
CA LEU A 8 7.21 5.43 9.92
C LEU A 8 6.54 5.76 11.25
N ASN A 9 6.52 7.04 11.60
CA ASN A 9 5.82 7.59 12.76
C ASN A 9 5.32 9.01 12.46
N LEU A 10 4.62 9.64 13.40
CA LEU A 10 4.05 10.98 13.20
C LEU A 10 5.09 12.06 12.88
N MET A 11 6.36 11.87 13.27
CA MET A 11 7.42 12.86 13.06
C MET A 11 7.94 12.83 11.62
N ASN A 12 7.98 11.67 10.97
CA ASN A 12 8.66 11.50 9.67
C ASN A 12 7.73 11.16 8.50
N ILE A 13 6.51 10.67 8.75
CA ILE A 13 5.67 10.11 7.69
C ILE A 13 5.34 11.12 6.58
N LYS A 14 5.19 12.40 6.92
CA LYS A 14 4.93 13.46 5.95
C LYS A 14 6.11 13.65 4.99
N GLU A 15 7.32 13.78 5.53
CA GLU A 15 8.54 13.96 4.74
C GLU A 15 8.79 12.74 3.85
N LYS A 16 8.72 11.53 4.43
CA LYS A 16 8.87 10.27 3.69
C LYS A 16 7.88 10.11 2.55
N PHE A 17 6.63 10.50 2.79
CA PHE A 17 5.61 10.47 1.76
C PHE A 17 5.90 11.49 0.65
N THR A 18 6.35 12.70 0.99
CA THR A 18 6.76 13.71 0.01
C THR A 18 7.94 13.23 -0.83
N ASP A 19 9.00 12.71 -0.21
CA ASP A 19 10.16 12.13 -0.92
C ASP A 19 9.72 11.05 -1.92
N TYR A 20 8.79 10.18 -1.49
CA TYR A 20 8.26 9.13 -2.34
C TYR A 20 7.48 9.69 -3.54
N LEU A 21 6.64 10.71 -3.33
CA LEU A 21 5.92 11.39 -4.42
C LEU A 21 6.89 12.05 -5.42
N ASP A 22 7.99 12.64 -4.94
CA ASP A 22 8.99 13.24 -5.83
C ASP A 22 9.75 12.19 -6.64
N LEU A 23 10.00 11.00 -6.06
CA LEU A 23 10.50 9.85 -6.83
C LEU A 23 9.52 9.43 -7.93
N ILE A 24 8.22 9.42 -7.68
CA ILE A 24 7.20 9.12 -8.70
C ILE A 24 7.24 10.15 -9.83
N LYS A 25 7.35 11.46 -9.50
CA LYS A 25 7.43 12.52 -10.52
C LYS A 25 8.66 12.40 -11.42
N SER A 26 9.72 11.73 -10.97
CA SER A 26 10.92 11.46 -11.79
C SER A 26 10.74 10.35 -12.84
N LEU A 27 9.58 9.68 -12.87
CA LEU A 27 9.27 8.65 -13.85
C LEU A 27 9.29 9.22 -15.27
N LYS A 28 10.10 8.61 -16.13
CA LYS A 28 10.09 8.91 -17.56
C LYS A 28 9.00 8.07 -18.22
N HIS A 29 8.09 8.73 -18.91
CA HIS A 29 7.04 8.06 -19.66
C HIS A 29 7.62 7.40 -20.91
N PRO A 30 7.19 6.16 -21.26
CA PRO A 30 7.47 5.61 -22.57
C PRO A 30 6.85 6.52 -23.63
N MET A 31 7.63 6.84 -24.68
CA MET A 31 7.17 7.70 -25.77
C MET A 31 5.94 7.08 -26.47
N HIS A 32 5.05 7.95 -26.95
CA HIS A 32 3.89 7.55 -27.77
C HIS A 32 4.35 6.76 -29.00
N GLN A 33 3.70 5.61 -29.24
CA GLN A 33 3.82 4.84 -30.47
C GLN A 33 2.49 4.90 -31.23
N ASN A 34 2.55 4.85 -32.57
CA ASN A 34 1.36 4.85 -33.42
C ASN A 34 0.64 3.48 -33.43
N ASP A 35 1.35 2.39 -33.08
CA ASP A 35 0.77 1.05 -32.94
C ASP A 35 0.41 0.76 -31.48
N ILE A 36 -0.87 0.50 -31.24
CA ILE A 36 -1.43 0.21 -29.91
C ILE A 36 -0.92 -1.12 -29.33
N LEU A 37 -0.69 -2.15 -30.16
CA LEU A 37 -0.21 -3.45 -29.71
C LEU A 37 1.24 -3.36 -29.24
N GLU A 38 2.08 -2.66 -30.01
CA GLU A 38 3.47 -2.40 -29.63
C GLU A 38 3.51 -1.55 -28.34
N PHE A 39 2.71 -0.49 -28.27
CA PHE A 39 2.61 0.34 -27.07
C PHE A 39 2.27 -0.49 -25.83
N MET A 40 1.23 -1.33 -25.90
CA MET A 40 0.83 -2.21 -24.79
C MET A 40 1.92 -3.23 -24.42
N TYR A 41 2.61 -3.80 -25.41
CA TYR A 41 3.73 -4.72 -25.15
C TYR A 41 4.82 -4.03 -24.35
N ARG A 42 5.24 -2.83 -24.77
CA ARG A 42 6.29 -2.05 -24.10
C ARG A 42 5.86 -1.63 -22.71
N LEU A 43 4.62 -1.17 -22.52
CA LEU A 43 4.07 -0.88 -21.19
C LEU A 43 4.18 -2.06 -20.23
N LYS A 44 3.96 -3.28 -20.74
CA LYS A 44 3.94 -4.51 -19.95
C LYS A 44 5.33 -5.10 -19.72
N ARG A 45 6.28 -4.89 -20.65
CA ARG A 45 7.56 -5.63 -20.69
C ARG A 45 8.81 -4.78 -20.61
N ASP A 46 8.82 -3.57 -21.15
CA ASP A 46 10.03 -2.76 -21.21
C ASP A 46 10.36 -2.22 -19.81
N PRO A 47 11.57 -2.47 -19.28
CA PRO A 47 11.96 -1.97 -17.98
C PRO A 47 12.13 -0.45 -17.98
N LEU A 48 11.71 0.19 -16.90
CA LEU A 48 11.97 1.61 -16.68
C LEU A 48 13.41 1.88 -16.28
N SER A 49 13.90 3.08 -16.64
CA SER A 49 15.23 3.58 -16.28
C SER A 49 15.23 4.59 -15.12
N SER A 50 14.05 4.98 -14.61
CA SER A 50 13.91 5.95 -13.52
C SER A 50 12.75 5.60 -12.57
N GLY A 51 12.56 6.40 -11.53
CA GLY A 51 11.52 6.22 -10.52
C GLY A 51 11.91 5.30 -9.35
N PRO A 52 10.95 4.95 -8.48
CA PRO A 52 11.22 4.18 -7.26
C PRO A 52 11.63 2.73 -7.54
N TYR A 53 11.18 2.18 -8.68
CA TYR A 53 11.40 0.81 -9.13
C TYR A 53 12.05 0.76 -10.51
N PRO A 54 13.34 1.14 -10.64
CA PRO A 54 14.03 0.96 -11.91
C PRO A 54 14.13 -0.54 -12.22
N LYS A 55 14.18 -0.88 -13.52
CA LYS A 55 14.32 -2.26 -14.04
C LYS A 55 13.05 -3.13 -14.08
N VAL A 56 11.89 -2.61 -13.70
CA VAL A 56 10.60 -3.30 -13.94
C VAL A 56 9.74 -2.48 -14.89
N SER A 57 8.72 -3.09 -15.48
CA SER A 57 7.89 -2.41 -16.50
C SER A 57 7.03 -1.30 -15.90
N LEU A 58 6.48 -0.41 -16.74
CA LEU A 58 5.57 0.64 -16.23
C LEU A 58 4.33 0.02 -15.58
N PHE A 59 3.80 -1.06 -16.14
CA PHE A 59 2.66 -1.78 -15.56
C PHE A 59 2.98 -2.33 -14.16
N GLU A 60 4.13 -2.98 -14.00
CA GLU A 60 4.56 -3.50 -12.71
C GLU A 60 4.88 -2.38 -11.71
N THR A 61 5.55 -1.33 -12.19
CA THR A 61 5.88 -0.13 -11.41
C THR A 61 4.61 0.53 -10.89
N ALA A 62 3.57 0.66 -11.72
CA ALA A 62 2.28 1.21 -11.30
C ALA A 62 1.67 0.38 -10.16
N ASN A 63 1.61 -0.95 -10.29
CA ASN A 63 1.06 -1.82 -9.24
C ASN A 63 1.82 -1.69 -7.92
N ARG A 64 3.16 -1.60 -7.95
CA ARG A 64 3.99 -1.38 -6.77
C ARG A 64 3.75 0.00 -6.17
N ILE A 65 3.76 1.05 -6.99
CA ILE A 65 3.50 2.43 -6.55
C ILE A 65 2.16 2.55 -5.85
N PHE A 66 1.08 2.06 -6.45
CA PHE A 66 -0.23 2.20 -5.83
C PHE A 66 -0.36 1.37 -4.56
N SER A 67 0.32 0.22 -4.45
CA SER A 67 0.36 -0.55 -3.20
C SER A 67 1.18 0.17 -2.11
N ASP A 68 2.30 0.80 -2.46
CA ASP A 68 3.07 1.63 -1.53
C ASP A 68 2.26 2.85 -1.05
N LEU A 69 1.47 3.47 -1.95
CA LEU A 69 0.56 4.54 -1.57
C LEU A 69 -0.50 4.03 -0.58
N VAL A 70 -1.03 2.81 -0.77
CA VAL A 70 -1.93 2.19 0.20
C VAL A 70 -1.24 2.03 1.56
N ILE A 71 0.02 1.59 1.60
CA ILE A 71 0.82 1.51 2.84
C ILE A 71 0.95 2.89 3.50
N PHE A 72 1.44 3.90 2.78
CA PHE A 72 1.65 5.23 3.34
C PHE A 72 0.36 5.83 3.90
N LEU A 73 -0.73 5.74 3.15
CA LEU A 73 -2.01 6.31 3.57
C LEU A 73 -2.61 5.55 4.74
N GLY A 74 -2.52 4.21 4.74
CA GLY A 74 -2.99 3.38 5.83
C GLY A 74 -2.21 3.63 7.12
N VAL A 75 -0.88 3.65 7.06
CA VAL A 75 -0.03 3.94 8.23
C VAL A 75 -0.27 5.36 8.73
N LYS A 76 -0.42 6.34 7.84
CA LYS A 76 -0.78 7.71 8.23
C LYS A 76 -2.10 7.74 8.99
N GLN A 77 -3.12 7.04 8.48
CA GLN A 77 -4.41 6.95 9.16
C GLN A 77 -4.25 6.33 10.55
N LEU A 78 -3.57 5.19 10.68
CA LEU A 78 -3.35 4.51 11.96
C LEU A 78 -2.59 5.36 12.98
N LEU A 79 -1.60 6.14 12.53
CA LEU A 79 -0.83 7.03 13.41
C LEU A 79 -1.67 8.22 13.89
N THR A 80 -2.61 8.72 13.07
CA THR A 80 -3.46 9.86 13.42
C THR A 80 -4.73 9.47 14.18
N ASP A 81 -5.29 8.32 13.83
CA ASP A 81 -6.49 7.73 14.42
C ASP A 81 -6.28 6.21 14.49
N PRO A 82 -5.79 5.69 15.63
CA PRO A 82 -5.45 4.28 15.77
C PRO A 82 -6.67 3.36 15.94
N MET A 83 -7.88 3.87 15.74
CA MET A 83 -9.11 3.08 15.80
C MET A 83 -9.32 2.32 14.49
N VAL A 84 -9.41 0.98 14.60
CA VAL A 84 -9.87 0.12 13.51
C VAL A 84 -11.09 -0.65 14.01
N ASP A 85 -12.25 -0.33 13.43
CA ASP A 85 -13.56 -0.71 13.97
C ASP A 85 -13.67 -0.27 15.46
N ASN A 86 -13.90 -1.22 16.38
CA ASN A 86 -14.04 -0.93 17.81
C ASN A 86 -12.74 -1.15 18.60
N THR A 87 -11.62 -1.37 17.93
CA THR A 87 -10.33 -1.68 18.56
C THR A 87 -9.33 -0.55 18.36
N ARG A 88 -8.73 -0.07 19.46
CA ARG A 88 -7.61 0.86 19.41
C ARG A 88 -6.28 0.10 19.32
N LEU A 89 -5.55 0.28 18.23
CA LEU A 89 -4.23 -0.33 18.08
C LEU A 89 -3.17 0.43 18.92
N PRO A 90 -2.32 -0.25 19.70
CA PRO A 90 -1.40 0.40 20.65
C PRO A 90 -0.04 0.78 20.06
N PHE A 91 0.05 1.06 18.75
CA PHE A 91 1.31 1.31 18.05
C PHE A 91 1.47 2.79 17.70
N THR A 92 2.67 3.32 17.95
CA THR A 92 3.04 4.72 17.63
C THR A 92 4.01 4.82 16.46
N GLU A 93 4.50 3.68 15.98
CA GLU A 93 5.39 3.55 14.84
C GLU A 93 5.16 2.23 14.13
N TYR A 94 5.47 2.22 12.83
CA TYR A 94 5.24 1.08 11.95
C TYR A 94 6.45 0.87 11.06
N LYS A 95 6.96 -0.36 11.06
CA LYS A 95 8.01 -0.80 10.15
C LYS A 95 7.39 -1.25 8.85
N VAL A 96 7.64 -0.51 7.78
CA VAL A 96 7.07 -0.76 6.45
C VAL A 96 8.12 -1.30 5.50
N ARG A 97 7.69 -2.14 4.55
CA ARG A 97 8.51 -2.61 3.44
C ARG A 97 7.79 -2.36 2.12
N PHE A 98 8.40 -1.54 1.27
CA PHE A 98 7.85 -1.17 -0.02
C PHE A 98 8.31 -2.14 -1.12
N GLY A 99 7.40 -2.46 -2.05
CA GLY A 99 7.70 -3.27 -3.23
C GLY A 99 8.30 -4.66 -2.96
N VAL A 100 8.03 -5.24 -1.79
CA VAL A 100 8.57 -6.56 -1.42
C VAL A 100 7.75 -7.71 -2.00
N THR A 101 8.45 -8.82 -2.25
CA THR A 101 7.84 -10.08 -2.72
C THR A 101 7.77 -11.16 -1.63
N ALA A 102 8.41 -10.91 -0.47
CA ALA A 102 8.49 -11.84 0.65
C ALA A 102 8.49 -11.08 1.98
N GLY A 103 8.00 -11.74 3.04
CA GLY A 103 7.73 -11.11 4.34
C GLY A 103 6.41 -10.33 4.35
N HIS A 104 6.25 -9.48 5.35
CA HIS A 104 5.08 -8.60 5.53
C HIS A 104 5.33 -7.19 5.00
N ASP A 105 4.30 -6.51 4.54
CA ASP A 105 4.39 -5.11 4.11
C ASP A 105 4.49 -4.17 5.32
N LEU A 106 3.91 -4.59 6.45
CA LEU A 106 3.78 -3.82 7.67
C LEU A 106 4.06 -4.69 8.89
N GLU A 107 4.85 -4.17 9.83
CA GLU A 107 5.02 -4.71 11.17
C GLU A 107 4.96 -3.58 12.20
N ALA A 108 4.51 -3.87 13.42
CA ALA A 108 4.64 -2.96 14.55
C ALA A 108 4.74 -3.72 15.88
N ASP A 109 5.46 -3.13 16.83
CA ASP A 109 5.71 -3.70 18.15
C ASP A 109 5.34 -2.68 19.22
N SER A 110 4.68 -3.12 20.29
CA SER A 110 4.37 -2.28 21.46
C SER A 110 4.47 -3.12 22.72
N GLY A 111 5.67 -3.18 23.30
CA GLY A 111 5.94 -4.00 24.49
C GLY A 111 5.72 -5.50 24.22
N SER A 112 4.59 -6.03 24.70
CA SER A 112 4.27 -7.46 24.61
C SER A 112 3.40 -7.84 23.42
N VAL A 113 2.95 -6.88 22.62
CA VAL A 113 2.08 -7.16 21.47
C VAL A 113 2.75 -6.82 20.15
N HIS A 114 2.49 -7.67 19.15
CA HIS A 114 3.04 -7.57 17.81
C HIS A 114 1.93 -7.53 16.76
N LEU A 115 2.12 -6.70 15.74
CA LEU A 115 1.27 -6.59 14.56
C LEU A 115 2.06 -7.00 13.32
N ILE A 116 1.41 -7.80 12.47
CA ILE A 116 1.82 -8.03 11.09
C ILE A 116 0.72 -7.56 10.14
N GLY A 117 1.10 -7.11 8.95
CA GLY A 117 0.12 -6.66 7.98
C GLY A 117 0.58 -6.73 6.54
N GLU A 118 -0.43 -6.72 5.68
CA GLU A 118 -0.30 -6.75 4.24
C GLU A 118 -1.09 -5.60 3.66
N ALA A 119 -0.59 -5.02 2.57
CA ALA A 119 -1.20 -3.89 1.92
C ALA A 119 -1.19 -4.09 0.41
N PHE A 120 -2.32 -3.82 -0.25
CA PHE A 120 -2.36 -3.93 -1.70
C PHE A 120 -3.32 -2.95 -2.35
N HIS A 121 -2.95 -2.52 -3.55
CA HIS A 121 -3.86 -1.88 -4.47
C HIS A 121 -4.27 -2.86 -5.57
N VAL A 122 -5.57 -3.01 -5.80
CA VAL A 122 -6.09 -3.98 -6.76
C VAL A 122 -7.40 -3.51 -7.40
N ALA A 123 -7.64 -3.94 -8.63
CA ALA A 123 -8.94 -3.74 -9.27
C ALA A 123 -10.03 -4.58 -8.59
N SER A 124 -11.27 -4.10 -8.59
CA SER A 124 -12.42 -4.81 -8.00
C SER A 124 -12.56 -6.27 -8.49
N SER A 125 -12.32 -6.51 -9.78
CA SER A 125 -12.37 -7.85 -10.39
C SER A 125 -11.36 -8.85 -9.83
N LEU A 126 -10.29 -8.38 -9.20
CA LEU A 126 -9.23 -9.21 -8.62
C LEU A 126 -9.24 -9.19 -7.08
N PHE A 127 -10.10 -8.37 -6.47
CA PHE A 127 -10.12 -8.12 -5.03
C PHE A 127 -10.39 -9.38 -4.23
N THR A 128 -11.46 -10.11 -4.52
CA THR A 128 -11.86 -11.32 -3.76
C THR A 128 -10.75 -12.35 -3.69
N LYS A 129 -10.07 -12.60 -4.82
CA LYS A 129 -8.95 -13.54 -4.86
C LYS A 129 -7.76 -13.03 -4.05
N LYS A 130 -7.36 -11.77 -4.25
CA LYS A 130 -6.22 -11.17 -3.55
C LYS A 130 -6.45 -11.13 -2.04
N LEU A 131 -7.66 -10.80 -1.59
CA LEU A 131 -8.03 -10.80 -0.18
C LEU A 131 -7.93 -12.20 0.42
N ALA A 132 -8.56 -13.20 -0.20
CA ALA A 132 -8.53 -14.58 0.31
C ALA A 132 -7.11 -15.15 0.39
N ASP A 133 -6.25 -14.86 -0.59
CA ASP A 133 -4.85 -15.29 -0.56
C ASP A 133 -4.06 -14.58 0.57
N THR A 134 -4.37 -13.31 0.82
CA THR A 134 -3.75 -12.50 1.89
C THR A 134 -4.20 -12.97 3.28
N GLU A 135 -5.49 -13.23 3.47
CA GLU A 135 -6.04 -13.79 4.71
C GLU A 135 -5.39 -15.15 5.02
N LYS A 136 -5.28 -16.05 4.03
CA LYS A 136 -4.60 -17.34 4.20
C LYS A 136 -3.12 -17.19 4.57
N LYS A 137 -2.42 -16.23 3.99
CA LYS A 137 -1.03 -15.91 4.34
C LYS A 137 -0.94 -15.52 5.81
N LEU A 138 -1.71 -14.52 6.23
CA LEU A 138 -1.69 -13.98 7.59
C LEU A 138 -2.21 -14.98 8.64
N GLN A 139 -3.17 -15.83 8.31
CA GLN A 139 -3.68 -16.87 9.22
C GLN A 139 -2.61 -17.83 9.71
N ARG A 140 -1.59 -18.12 8.89
CA ARG A 140 -0.49 -19.04 9.22
C ARG A 140 0.55 -18.44 10.17
N GLU A 141 0.56 -17.13 10.29
CA GLU A 141 1.55 -16.39 11.07
C GLU A 141 1.05 -16.14 12.51
N LYS A 142 2.00 -16.00 13.44
CA LYS A 142 1.72 -15.70 14.84
C LYS A 142 1.90 -14.21 15.11
N ALA A 143 0.82 -13.52 15.45
CA ALA A 143 0.80 -12.13 15.87
C ALA A 143 -0.48 -11.86 16.67
N ASP A 144 -0.44 -10.87 17.56
CA ASP A 144 -1.62 -10.43 18.32
C ASP A 144 -2.61 -9.68 17.41
N TYR A 145 -2.09 -8.91 16.47
CA TYR A 145 -2.86 -8.17 15.48
C TYR A 145 -2.43 -8.54 14.07
N LYS A 146 -3.41 -8.82 13.20
CA LYS A 146 -3.18 -8.99 11.75
C LYS A 146 -3.97 -7.93 11.02
N LEU A 147 -3.34 -7.21 10.11
CA LEU A 147 -3.97 -6.09 9.43
C LEU A 147 -3.88 -6.26 7.91
N ILE A 148 -5.01 -6.06 7.23
CA ILE A 148 -5.06 -5.99 5.77
C ILE A 148 -5.49 -4.58 5.37
N ILE A 149 -4.65 -3.89 4.61
CA ILE A 149 -4.92 -2.54 4.10
C ILE A 149 -5.16 -2.59 2.59
N PHE A 150 -6.24 -2.00 2.10
CA PHE A 150 -6.52 -2.00 0.66
C PHE A 150 -7.24 -0.74 0.16
N ASN A 151 -7.17 -0.51 -1.15
CA ASN A 151 -7.83 0.62 -1.80
C ASN A 151 -9.36 0.50 -1.74
N SER A 152 -10.03 1.57 -1.35
CA SER A 152 -11.47 1.58 -1.05
C SER A 152 -12.36 1.27 -2.26
N ASP A 153 -11.87 1.52 -3.47
CA ASP A 153 -12.57 1.27 -4.74
C ASP A 153 -12.44 -0.19 -5.22
N ALA A 154 -11.68 -1.04 -4.51
CA ALA A 154 -11.61 -2.47 -4.81
C ALA A 154 -12.82 -3.27 -4.29
N ALA A 155 -13.53 -2.78 -3.27
CA ALA A 155 -14.60 -3.51 -2.61
C ALA A 155 -15.95 -2.80 -2.80
N GLU A 156 -16.90 -3.45 -3.46
CA GLU A 156 -18.26 -2.91 -3.67
C GLU A 156 -18.99 -2.61 -2.34
N ASN A 157 -18.70 -3.38 -1.29
CA ASN A 157 -19.30 -3.25 0.04
C ASN A 157 -18.24 -3.11 1.14
N ARG A 158 -17.43 -2.04 1.09
CA ARG A 158 -16.32 -1.77 2.03
C ARG A 158 -16.72 -1.89 3.51
N ASP A 159 -17.90 -1.40 3.90
CA ASP A 159 -18.35 -1.37 5.29
C ASP A 159 -18.54 -2.77 5.87
N ASN A 160 -18.79 -3.76 5.02
CA ASN A 160 -18.90 -5.16 5.45
C ASN A 160 -17.55 -5.73 5.88
N TYR A 161 -16.43 -5.21 5.37
CA TYR A 161 -15.10 -5.68 5.76
C TYR A 161 -14.65 -5.06 7.09
N LEU A 162 -14.94 -3.78 7.31
CA LEU A 162 -14.72 -3.13 8.60
C LEU A 162 -15.45 -3.88 9.72
N LYS A 163 -16.73 -4.22 9.50
CA LYS A 163 -17.58 -4.98 10.44
C LYS A 163 -17.19 -6.46 10.59
N LYS A 164 -16.44 -7.02 9.63
CA LYS A 164 -15.90 -8.38 9.70
C LYS A 164 -14.58 -8.45 10.47
N SER A 165 -14.06 -7.32 10.93
CA SER A 165 -12.87 -7.31 11.78
C SER A 165 -13.12 -8.19 12.99
N ALA A 166 -12.31 -9.24 13.12
CA ALA A 166 -12.33 -10.15 14.25
C ALA A 166 -11.13 -9.82 15.15
N PRO A 167 -11.10 -10.26 16.42
CA PRO A 167 -10.05 -9.86 17.37
C PRO A 167 -8.60 -10.13 16.91
N SER A 168 -8.38 -10.94 15.87
CA SER A 168 -7.05 -11.24 15.30
C SER A 168 -6.87 -10.82 13.85
N MET A 169 -7.89 -10.28 13.15
CA MET A 169 -7.81 -9.88 11.75
C MET A 169 -8.62 -8.61 11.51
N PHE A 170 -7.93 -7.53 11.19
CA PHE A 170 -8.45 -6.20 10.98
C PHE A 170 -8.36 -5.83 9.49
N TYR A 171 -9.34 -5.07 9.03
CA TYR A 171 -9.38 -4.55 7.67
C TYR A 171 -9.38 -3.03 7.72
N LEU A 172 -8.51 -2.40 6.93
CA LEU A 172 -8.42 -0.96 6.80
C LEU A 172 -8.55 -0.59 5.33
N THR A 173 -9.41 0.37 5.02
CA THR A 173 -9.61 0.84 3.65
C THR A 173 -9.09 2.24 3.48
N VAL A 174 -8.44 2.52 2.34
CA VAL A 174 -7.86 3.83 2.04
C VAL A 174 -8.34 4.35 0.69
N ASP A 175 -8.69 5.64 0.63
CA ASP A 175 -9.15 6.30 -0.60
C ASP A 175 -7.97 6.99 -1.31
N VAL A 176 -7.22 6.21 -2.09
CA VAL A 176 -6.07 6.70 -2.85
C VAL A 176 -6.46 7.82 -3.82
N PRO A 177 -7.54 7.69 -4.63
CA PRO A 177 -7.94 8.75 -5.56
C PRO A 177 -8.26 10.08 -4.87
N LYS A 178 -8.94 10.05 -3.71
CA LYS A 178 -9.23 11.27 -2.94
C LYS A 178 -7.95 11.95 -2.48
N THR A 179 -7.01 11.20 -1.90
CA THR A 179 -5.76 11.79 -1.44
C THR A 179 -4.91 12.37 -2.58
N LEU A 180 -4.87 11.69 -3.74
CA LEU A 180 -4.16 12.23 -4.91
C LEU A 180 -4.77 13.55 -5.41
N ARG A 181 -6.10 13.70 -5.38
CA ARG A 181 -6.77 14.97 -5.69
C ARG A 181 -6.39 16.06 -4.69
N GLU A 182 -6.45 15.77 -3.39
CA GLU A 182 -6.08 16.72 -2.34
C GLU A 182 -4.61 17.18 -2.42
N ILE A 183 -3.70 16.31 -2.87
CA ILE A 183 -2.30 16.66 -3.10
C ILE A 183 -2.20 17.59 -4.32
N ARG A 184 -2.85 17.25 -5.43
CA ARG A 184 -2.82 18.05 -6.66
C ARG A 184 -3.36 19.45 -6.41
N ASP A 185 -4.49 19.57 -5.73
CA ASP A 185 -5.20 20.84 -5.51
C ASP A 185 -4.48 21.77 -4.50
N LYS A 186 -3.42 21.28 -3.82
CA LYS A 186 -2.53 22.07 -2.94
C LYS A 186 -1.21 22.48 -3.60
N VAL A 187 -0.92 21.92 -4.78
CA VAL A 187 0.37 22.09 -5.51
C VAL A 187 0.16 22.75 -6.88
N GLY A 188 -1.08 22.83 -7.37
CA GLY A 188 -1.48 23.66 -8.53
C GLY A 188 -2.08 24.99 -8.09
#